data_AF-A0A815DCU5-F1
#
_entry.id   AF-A0A815DCU5-F1
#
_cell.length_a   1.000
_cell.length_b   1.000
_cell.length_c   1.000
_cell.angle_alpha   90.00
_cell.angle_beta   90.00
_cell.angle_gamma   90.00
#
_symmetry.space_group_name_H-M   'P 1'
#
loop_
_entity.id
_entity.type
_entity.pdbx_description
1 polymer ?
#
loop_
_entity_poly.entity_id
_entity_poly.type
_entity_poly.pdbx_seq_one_letter_code
_entity_poly.pdbx_strand_id
1 'polypeptide(L)'
;MSSSQVKWDCSQCGCAPNDCRKYCTECHSMLTWTCTGSGKSGWHSNYYRHRNNYSYCTPELEEEKQQEMEEKQQQLQALDDSK
;
A
#
# COMPACT_ATOMS: atom_id res chain seq x y z
N MET A 1 -9.35 -6.69 11.61
CA MET A 1 -9.78 -5.41 11.01
C MET A 1 -8.54 -4.80 10.38
N SER A 2 -8.44 -4.77 9.05
CA SER A 2 -7.31 -4.14 8.33
C SER A 2 -7.26 -2.67 8.71
N SER A 3 -6.32 -2.36 9.59
CA SER A 3 -6.04 -0.99 10.01
C SER A 3 -5.12 -0.41 8.96
N SER A 4 -5.65 -0.12 7.77
CA SER A 4 -4.86 0.54 6.73
C SER A 4 -4.28 1.80 7.34
N GLN A 5 -2.96 1.82 7.53
CA GLN A 5 -2.25 2.95 8.13
C GLN A 5 -2.22 4.17 7.19
N VAL A 6 -3.03 4.15 6.13
CA VAL A 6 -3.09 5.14 5.08
C VAL A 6 -4.54 5.61 4.98
N LYS A 7 -4.74 6.91 5.19
CA LYS A 7 -6.01 7.59 4.98
C LYS A 7 -5.99 8.32 3.65
N TRP A 8 -7.13 8.36 2.98
CA TRP A 8 -7.31 9.11 1.74
C TRP A 8 -8.23 10.29 1.98
N ASP A 9 -7.94 11.42 1.35
CA ASP A 9 -8.69 12.67 1.54
C ASP A 9 -8.81 13.45 0.21
N CYS A 10 -10.01 13.99 -0.12
CA CYS A 10 -10.21 15.03 -1.16
C CYS A 10 -10.04 16.41 -0.53
N SER A 11 -9.03 17.17 -0.98
CA SER A 11 -8.80 18.54 -0.51
C SER A 11 -9.87 19.55 -0.95
N GLN A 12 -10.72 19.21 -1.92
CA GLN A 12 -11.78 20.08 -2.43
C GLN A 12 -13.09 19.93 -1.66
N CYS A 13 -13.51 18.71 -1.32
CA CYS A 13 -14.81 18.45 -0.68
C CYS A 13 -14.69 17.80 0.71
N GLY A 14 -13.49 17.48 1.18
CA GLY A 14 -13.27 16.85 2.48
C GLY A 14 -13.72 15.39 2.55
N CYS A 15 -14.08 14.77 1.41
CA CYS A 15 -14.43 13.35 1.37
C CYS A 15 -13.21 12.50 1.73
N ALA A 16 -13.38 11.56 2.66
CA ALA A 16 -12.34 10.65 3.10
C ALA A 16 -12.68 9.19 2.69
N PRO A 17 -12.35 8.79 1.46
CA PRO A 17 -12.64 7.44 1.00
C PRO A 17 -11.82 6.37 1.74
N ASN A 18 -12.42 5.21 1.98
CA ASN A 18 -11.73 4.06 2.58
C ASN A 18 -10.96 3.23 1.54
N ASP A 19 -11.17 3.50 0.25
CA ASP A 19 -10.60 2.79 -0.88
C ASP A 19 -9.45 3.57 -1.54
N CYS A 20 -8.46 2.83 -2.09
CA CYS A 20 -7.29 3.38 -2.79
C CYS A 20 -7.62 3.87 -4.21
N ARG A 21 -8.63 4.71 -4.37
CA ARG A 21 -8.98 5.32 -5.66
C ARG A 21 -8.13 6.57 -5.91
N LYS A 22 -7.88 6.88 -7.19
CA LYS A 22 -7.05 8.02 -7.60
C LYS A 22 -7.77 9.37 -7.51
N TYR A 23 -9.06 9.36 -7.79
CA TYR A 23 -9.89 10.56 -7.87
C TYR A 23 -11.12 10.40 -6.98
N CYS A 24 -11.56 11.50 -6.38
CA CYS A 24 -12.82 11.54 -5.64
C CYS A 24 -14.01 11.44 -6.60
N THR A 25 -15.09 10.81 -6.17
CA THR A 25 -16.32 10.67 -6.96
C THR A 25 -17.13 11.95 -7.06
N GLU A 26 -17.11 12.79 -6.02
CA GLU A 26 -17.90 14.02 -5.97
C GLU A 26 -17.20 15.17 -6.70
N CYS A 27 -15.93 15.39 -6.34
CA CYS A 27 -15.15 16.56 -6.75
C CYS A 27 -14.32 16.28 -8.03
N HIS A 28 -14.17 15.01 -8.43
CA HIS A 28 -13.23 14.52 -9.46
C HIS A 28 -11.77 14.98 -9.27
N SER A 29 -11.43 15.57 -8.13
CA SER A 29 -10.08 15.99 -7.83
C SER A 29 -9.24 14.78 -7.43
N MET A 30 -7.93 14.89 -7.66
CA MET A 30 -6.98 13.88 -7.21
C MET A 30 -7.00 13.79 -5.68
N LEU A 31 -6.97 12.57 -5.17
CA LEU A 31 -6.93 12.31 -3.74
C LEU A 31 -5.49 12.41 -3.21
N THR A 32 -5.38 12.85 -1.97
CA THR A 32 -4.16 12.78 -1.18
C THR A 32 -4.21 11.60 -0.24
N TRP A 33 -3.05 11.00 0.03
CA TRP A 33 -2.87 9.99 1.06
C TRP A 33 -2.14 10.59 2.26
N THR A 34 -2.42 10.04 3.44
CA THR A 34 -1.71 10.33 4.69
C THR A 34 -1.38 9.01 5.39
N CYS A 35 -0.10 8.68 5.53
CA CYS A 35 0.32 7.52 6.32
C CYS A 35 0.38 7.91 7.80
N THR A 36 -0.46 7.32 8.65
CA THR A 36 -0.47 7.52 10.10
C THR A 36 0.76 6.94 10.79
N GLY A 37 1.36 5.89 10.21
CA GLY A 37 2.57 5.26 10.74
C GLY A 37 3.84 6.11 10.58
N SER A 38 3.95 6.86 9.48
CA SER A 38 5.13 7.70 9.18
C SER A 38 4.88 9.21 9.30
N GLY A 39 3.62 9.62 9.46
CA GLY A 39 3.21 11.03 9.44
C GLY A 39 3.35 11.72 8.07
N LYS A 40 3.72 10.99 7.02
CA LYS A 40 3.90 11.54 5.67
C LYS A 40 2.57 11.62 4.94
N SER A 41 2.45 12.62 4.07
CA SER A 41 1.32 12.78 3.17
C SER A 41 1.78 13.13 1.76
N GLY A 42 0.89 12.95 0.79
CA GLY A 42 1.16 13.34 -0.59
C GLY A 42 0.01 13.00 -1.54
N TRP A 43 0.22 13.28 -2.82
CA TRP A 43 -0.74 12.92 -3.86
C TRP A 43 -0.75 11.41 -4.12
N HIS A 44 -1.90 10.87 -4.55
CA HIS A 44 -2.03 9.46 -4.94
C HIS A 44 -0.93 8.99 -5.91
N SER A 45 -0.49 9.83 -6.85
CA SER A 45 0.61 9.49 -7.78
C SER A 45 1.91 9.06 -7.07
N ASN A 46 2.17 9.60 -5.88
CA ASN A 46 3.37 9.30 -5.09
C ASN A 46 3.14 8.19 -4.05
N TYR A 47 1.90 7.69 -3.92
CA TYR A 47 1.55 6.68 -2.93
C TYR A 47 2.33 5.37 -3.14
N TYR A 48 2.32 4.83 -4.35
CA TYR A 48 3.02 3.56 -4.65
C TYR A 48 4.53 3.64 -4.38
N ARG A 49 5.15 4.80 -4.65
CA ARG A 49 6.55 5.05 -4.30
C ARG A 49 6.76 5.05 -2.79
N HIS A 50 5.86 5.68 -2.03
CA HIS A 50 5.91 5.65 -0.57
C HIS A 50 5.72 4.23 -0.03
N ARG A 51 4.70 3.52 -0.51
CA ARG A 51 4.39 2.11 -0.20
C ARG A 51 5.59 1.20 -0.39
N ASN A 52 6.30 1.34 -1.52
CA ASN A 52 7.48 0.51 -1.81
C ASN A 52 8.68 0.81 -0.91
N ASN A 53 8.85 2.06 -0.49
CA ASN A 53 9.97 2.49 0.35
C ASN A 53 9.70 2.31 1.85
N TYR A 54 8.43 2.27 2.26
CA TYR A 54 7.99 2.18 3.65
C TYR A 54 6.94 1.09 3.80
N SER A 55 7.41 -0.16 3.83
CA SER A 55 6.58 -1.36 3.98
C SER A 55 5.69 -1.32 5.22
N TYR A 56 6.17 -0.70 6.30
CA TYR A 56 5.42 -0.51 7.54
C TYR A 56 4.09 0.23 7.37
N CYS A 57 3.98 1.16 6.41
CA CYS A 57 2.75 1.91 6.13
C CYS A 57 1.67 1.05 5.46
N THR A 58 2.02 -0.14 4.98
CA THR A 58 1.10 -1.13 4.40
C THR A 58 1.50 -2.52 4.88
N PRO A 59 1.15 -2.91 6.12
CA PRO A 59 1.55 -4.19 6.70
C PRO A 59 1.10 -5.40 5.87
N GLU A 60 -0.02 -5.28 5.16
CA GLU A 60 -0.50 -6.28 4.19
C GLU A 60 0.55 -6.61 3.10
N LEU A 61 1.40 -5.64 2.74
CA LEU A 61 2.45 -5.84 1.75
C LEU A 61 3.70 -6.52 2.32
N GLU A 62 3.95 -6.41 3.63
CA GLU A 62 5.00 -7.19 4.28
C GLU A 62 4.63 -8.67 4.30
N GLU A 63 3.38 -8.97 4.62
CA GLU A 63 2.85 -10.34 4.56
C GLU A 63 2.92 -10.91 3.14
N GLU A 64 2.47 -10.16 2.12
CA GLU A 64 2.58 -10.56 0.71
C GLU A 64 4.04 -10.79 0.27
N LYS A 65 4.96 -9.89 0.62
CA LYS A 65 6.39 -10.06 0.30
C LYS A 65 7.01 -11.25 1.00
N GLN A 66 6.63 -11.49 2.26
CA GLN A 66 7.16 -12.60 3.03
C GLN A 66 6.67 -13.94 2.47
N GLN A 67 5.40 -14.02 2.07
CA GLN A 67 4.87 -15.16 1.33
C GLN A 67 5.60 -15.38 -0.01
N GLU A 68 5.82 -14.33 -0.81
CA GLU A 68 6.53 -14.47 -2.09
C GLU A 68 7.99 -14.96 -1.90
N MET A 69 8.65 -14.55 -0.81
CA MET A 69 9.98 -15.04 -0.48
C MET A 69 9.95 -16.50 -0.03
N GLU A 70 9.00 -16.90 0.81
CA GLU A 70 8.84 -18.30 1.24
C GLU A 70 8.55 -19.22 0.06
N GLU A 71 7.67 -18.82 -0.86
CA GLU A 71 7.37 -19.58 -2.08
C GLU A 71 8.60 -19.75 -2.98
N LYS A 72 9.38 -18.68 -3.19
CA LYS A 72 10.63 -18.77 -3.96
C LYS A 72 11.65 -19.67 -3.29
N GLN A 73 11.73 -19.64 -1.96
CA GLN A 73 12.66 -20.48 -1.20
C GLN A 73 12.26 -21.96 -1.31
N GLN A 74 10.96 -22.28 -1.24
CA GLN A 74 10.45 -23.63 -1.47
C GLN A 74 10.71 -24.13 -2.90
N GLN A 75 10.53 -23.28 -3.92
CA GLN A 75 10.84 -23.65 -5.31
C GLN A 75 12.32 -23.93 -5.53
N LEU A 76 13.20 -23.10 -4.95
CA LEU A 76 14.65 -23.32 -5.01
C LEU A 76 15.06 -24.64 -4.34
N GLN A 77 14.48 -24.94 -3.18
CA GLN A 77 14.78 -26.17 -2.45
C GLN A 77 14.29 -27.42 -3.21
N ALA A 78 13.10 -27.37 -3.81
CA ALA A 78 12.59 -28.46 -4.64
C ALA A 78 13.45 -28.75 -5.89
N LEU A 79 14.10 -27.72 -6.45
CA LEU A 79 15.05 -27.88 -7.56
C LEU A 79 16.38 -28.50 -7.13
N ASP A 80 16.84 -28.21 -5.91
CA ASP A 80 18.08 -28.76 -5.36
C ASP A 80 17.91 -30.24 -4.97
N ASP A 81 16.76 -30.60 -4.37
CA ASP A 81 16.41 -31.96 -3.97
C ASP A 81 16.11 -32.92 -5.16
N SER A 82 15.92 -32.38 -6.38
CA SER A 82 15.64 -33.16 -7.58
C SER A 82 16.90 -33.61 -8.35
N LYS A 83 18.09 -33.50 -7.74
CA LYS A 83 19.40 -33.72 -8.37
C LYS A 83 20.17 -34.90 -7.75
#